data_AF-E3NDN3-F1
#
_entry.id   AF-E3NDN3-F1
#
_cell.length_a   1.000
_cell.length_b   1.000
_cell.length_c   1.000
_cell.angle_alpha   90.00
_cell.angle_beta   90.00
_cell.angle_gamma   90.00
#
_symmetry.space_group_name_H-M   'P 1'
#
loop_
_entity.id
_entity.type
_entity.pdbx_description
1 polymer ?
#
loop_
_entity_poly.entity_id
_entity_poly.type
_entity_poly.pdbx_seq_one_letter_code
_entity_poly.pdbx_strand_id
1 'polypeptide(L)'
;MRRWLPAGDTMLQMIAFHLLSPVSAQKYRMEMLYEGPHDDDAALGIKNCDPNGPLMMYISKMVPTSDKGRFYAFGRVFSGKVATGMKARIQGPNYVPGKKDDLYEKTIQRTIIMMGKYVECIEDIPCGNIAGLVGVDQYLVKNGTITTFKDAHNLRVMKFSVSPVVRVAVEAKNPADLPKLVEGLKRLAKSDPMVQCTVESSGEHIIAGAGELHLEICLKDLEEDHACIPLKISDPVVSYRETVQAESSQICLAKSANKLNRLHCSAQPMPDGLADDIEGGVINARDEFKSRAKILSEKYNYDVTEARRIWCFGPDGTGPNLLFDVTKGVQYLNDIKDPMMAGFSWATREGVLCEETLRGVRFNIHDVTVHSDSMHRGGAQIIPAARRVFYASQLTAEPRILEPVYLVEIQCPEPVIGGIYGVINKRRGLVIEESQVIGTPMFTVKAYLPVNESFGFTADLRSNTGGQAFPQCVFDHWQVLPGDPLEIGSKPNQIVTDIRKRKGLKEGIPALDNYLDKM
;
A
#
# COMPACT_ATOMS: atom_id res chain seq x y z
N MET A 1 -25.93 19.81 -36.23
CA MET A 1 -24.80 19.72 -35.27
C MET A 1 -23.70 18.77 -35.74
N ARG A 2 -23.89 17.44 -35.82
CA ARG A 2 -22.78 16.50 -36.16
C ARG A 2 -22.03 16.79 -37.49
N ARG A 3 -22.72 17.24 -38.54
CA ARG A 3 -22.09 17.64 -39.83
C ARG A 3 -21.48 19.04 -39.80
N TRP A 4 -21.95 19.90 -38.90
CA TRP A 4 -21.53 21.30 -38.84
C TRP A 4 -20.34 21.49 -37.88
N LEU A 5 -20.34 20.74 -36.77
CA LEU A 5 -19.28 20.66 -35.77
C LEU A 5 -19.01 19.18 -35.47
N PRO A 6 -18.17 18.50 -36.27
CA PRO A 6 -17.76 17.14 -35.99
C PRO A 6 -16.90 17.12 -34.71
N ALA A 7 -17.50 16.70 -33.59
CA ALA A 7 -16.81 16.67 -32.29
C ALA A 7 -15.53 15.83 -32.32
N GLY A 8 -15.52 14.74 -33.10
CA GLY A 8 -14.34 13.88 -33.28
C GLY A 8 -13.15 14.65 -33.84
N ASP A 9 -13.38 15.47 -34.88
CA ASP A 9 -12.30 16.24 -35.51
C ASP A 9 -11.75 17.30 -34.57
N THR A 10 -12.62 18.01 -33.85
CA THR A 10 -12.21 19.00 -32.84
C THR A 10 -11.39 18.34 -31.73
N MET A 11 -11.82 17.19 -31.21
CA MET A 11 -11.07 16.46 -30.18
C MET A 11 -9.72 15.94 -30.70
N LEU A 12 -9.69 15.38 -31.91
CA LEU A 12 -8.46 14.91 -32.54
C LEU A 12 -7.48 16.05 -32.78
N GLN A 13 -7.95 17.22 -33.21
CA GLN A 13 -7.13 18.42 -33.35
C GLN A 13 -6.54 18.86 -32.00
N MET A 14 -7.35 18.93 -30.95
CA MET A 14 -6.85 19.27 -29.61
C MET A 14 -5.80 18.27 -29.14
N ILE A 15 -6.04 16.97 -29.33
CA ILE A 15 -5.09 15.91 -28.99
C ILE A 15 -3.78 16.07 -29.79
N ALA A 16 -3.86 16.26 -31.10
CA ALA A 16 -2.70 16.34 -31.98
C ALA A 16 -1.85 17.59 -31.73
N PHE A 17 -2.47 18.73 -31.40
CA PHE A 17 -1.75 19.99 -31.21
C PHE A 17 -1.28 20.21 -29.77
N HIS A 18 -2.02 19.76 -28.76
CA HIS A 18 -1.69 20.03 -27.36
C HIS A 18 -1.05 18.85 -26.61
N LEU A 19 -1.36 17.60 -26.96
CA LEU A 19 -0.73 16.46 -26.29
C LEU A 19 0.65 16.19 -26.89
N LEU A 20 1.63 16.05 -26.01
CA LEU A 20 3.01 15.81 -26.40
C LEU A 20 3.17 14.39 -26.95
N SER A 21 3.95 14.27 -28.03
CA SER A 21 4.35 12.98 -28.57
C SER A 21 5.23 12.21 -27.57
N PRO A 22 5.30 10.86 -27.68
CA PRO A 22 6.23 10.03 -26.92
C PRO A 22 7.66 10.57 -26.86
N VAL A 23 8.19 11.01 -28.00
CA VAL A 23 9.57 11.50 -28.16
C VAL A 23 9.83 12.76 -27.34
N SER A 24 8.85 13.67 -27.26
CA SER A 24 8.96 14.87 -26.43
C SER A 24 8.66 14.59 -24.97
N ALA A 25 7.66 13.75 -24.68
CA ALA A 25 7.21 13.44 -23.33
C ALA A 25 8.24 12.63 -22.52
N GLN A 26 8.93 11.68 -23.15
CA GLN A 26 9.86 10.81 -22.44
C GLN A 26 11.11 11.54 -21.94
N LYS A 27 11.51 12.65 -22.57
CA LYS A 27 12.69 13.43 -22.18
C LYS A 27 12.67 13.91 -20.73
N TYR A 28 11.51 14.41 -20.26
CA TYR A 28 11.33 14.87 -18.88
C TYR A 28 10.71 13.80 -17.98
N ARG A 29 9.98 12.82 -18.55
CA ARG A 29 9.37 11.74 -17.75
C ARG A 29 10.35 10.65 -17.35
N MET A 30 11.47 10.50 -18.05
CA MET A 30 12.48 9.47 -17.74
C MET A 30 12.90 9.53 -16.27
N GLU A 31 13.22 10.73 -15.77
CA GLU A 31 13.65 10.97 -14.38
C GLU A 31 12.58 10.58 -13.35
N MET A 32 11.30 10.68 -13.71
CA MET A 32 10.20 10.29 -12.82
C MET A 32 9.87 8.79 -12.90
N LEU A 33 10.18 8.16 -14.02
CA LEU A 33 9.76 6.80 -14.37
C LEU A 33 10.84 5.74 -14.11
N TYR A 34 12.12 6.06 -14.17
CA TYR A 34 13.20 5.09 -13.99
C TYR A 34 13.76 5.18 -12.56
N GLU A 35 13.87 4.06 -11.85
CA GLU A 35 14.41 4.04 -10.47
C GLU A 35 15.94 3.99 -10.41
N GLY A 36 16.61 3.78 -11.54
CA GLY A 36 18.07 3.65 -11.62
C GLY A 36 18.80 4.96 -11.93
N PRO A 37 20.13 4.88 -12.11
CA PRO A 37 20.95 6.01 -12.54
C PRO A 37 20.47 6.61 -13.87
N HIS A 38 20.44 7.94 -13.95
CA HIS A 38 19.94 8.65 -15.14
C HIS A 38 20.89 8.57 -16.34
N ASP A 39 22.12 8.11 -16.12
CA ASP A 39 23.18 7.99 -17.12
C ASP A 39 23.30 6.58 -17.70
N ASP A 40 22.48 5.61 -17.23
CA ASP A 40 22.47 4.24 -17.76
C ASP A 40 22.03 4.20 -19.23
N ASP A 41 22.53 3.24 -20.00
CA ASP A 41 22.08 2.97 -21.38
C ASP A 41 20.57 2.75 -21.47
N ALA A 42 19.97 2.16 -20.43
CA ALA A 42 18.52 2.00 -20.30
C ALA A 42 17.80 3.35 -20.12
N ALA A 43 18.34 4.23 -19.27
CA ALA A 43 17.79 5.57 -19.03
C ALA A 43 17.92 6.47 -20.27
N LEU A 44 19.07 6.44 -20.95
CA LEU A 44 19.30 7.16 -22.20
C LEU A 44 18.40 6.64 -23.33
N GLY A 45 18.20 5.32 -23.42
CA GLY A 45 17.26 4.70 -24.34
C GLY A 45 15.82 5.19 -24.13
N ILE A 46 15.38 5.29 -22.87
CA ILE A 46 14.06 5.85 -22.51
C ILE A 46 13.99 7.34 -22.86
N LYS A 47 15.01 8.13 -22.50
CA LYS A 47 15.03 9.59 -22.71
C LYS A 47 14.96 9.96 -24.19
N ASN A 48 15.66 9.21 -25.04
CA ASN A 48 15.74 9.46 -26.47
C ASN A 48 14.63 8.76 -27.26
N CYS A 49 13.80 7.92 -26.62
CA CYS A 49 12.85 7.05 -27.30
C CYS A 49 13.54 6.23 -28.39
N ASP A 50 14.69 5.63 -28.10
CA ASP A 50 15.50 4.97 -29.14
C ASP A 50 14.93 3.58 -29.48
N PRO A 51 14.51 3.32 -30.73
CA PRO A 51 14.03 2.01 -31.15
C PRO A 51 15.14 0.96 -31.23
N ASN A 52 16.41 1.35 -31.33
CA ASN A 52 17.54 0.41 -31.37
C ASN A 52 18.23 0.25 -30.01
N GLY A 53 17.77 0.99 -28.99
CA GLY A 53 18.27 0.89 -27.63
C GLY A 53 17.87 -0.42 -26.94
N PRO A 54 18.31 -0.63 -25.68
CA PRO A 54 17.87 -1.76 -24.88
C PRO A 54 16.35 -1.72 -24.71
N LEU A 55 15.71 -2.90 -24.76
CA LEU A 55 14.29 -3.02 -24.52
C LEU A 55 13.99 -2.57 -23.08
N MET A 56 13.08 -1.62 -22.93
CA MET A 56 12.46 -1.23 -21.67
C MET A 56 10.97 -1.12 -21.90
N MET A 57 10.20 -2.07 -21.40
CA MET A 57 8.74 -2.05 -21.46
C MET A 57 8.15 -2.08 -20.06
N TYR A 58 7.19 -1.20 -19.81
CA TYR A 58 6.43 -1.19 -18.55
C TYR A 58 5.13 -1.94 -18.74
N ILE A 59 4.81 -2.87 -17.85
CA ILE A 59 3.49 -3.49 -17.75
C ILE A 59 2.70 -2.76 -16.66
N SER A 60 1.58 -2.18 -17.06
CA SER A 60 0.73 -1.39 -16.17
C SER A 60 -0.46 -2.18 -15.60
N LYS A 61 -0.98 -3.15 -16.36
CA LYS A 61 -2.11 -3.98 -15.93
C LYS A 61 -2.17 -5.30 -16.68
N MET A 62 -2.83 -6.28 -16.08
CA MET A 62 -3.13 -7.55 -16.72
C MET A 62 -4.58 -7.54 -17.19
N VAL A 63 -4.80 -7.68 -18.49
CA VAL A 63 -6.13 -7.66 -19.09
C VAL A 63 -6.65 -9.10 -19.19
N PRO A 64 -7.82 -9.42 -18.61
CA PRO A 64 -8.40 -10.75 -18.74
C PRO A 64 -8.77 -11.03 -20.20
N THR A 65 -8.57 -12.27 -20.62
CA THR A 65 -8.88 -12.73 -21.98
C THR A 65 -10.16 -13.56 -22.00
N SER A 66 -10.74 -13.77 -23.20
CA SER A 66 -11.86 -14.69 -23.37
C SER A 66 -11.51 -16.14 -23.03
N ASP A 67 -10.22 -16.50 -23.12
CA ASP A 67 -9.72 -17.79 -22.71
C ASP A 67 -9.53 -17.81 -21.19
N LYS A 68 -10.45 -18.50 -20.50
CA LYS A 68 -10.48 -18.60 -19.04
C LYS A 68 -9.11 -19.00 -18.49
N GLY A 69 -8.50 -18.09 -17.72
CA GLY A 69 -7.24 -18.33 -16.99
C GLY A 69 -5.97 -17.78 -17.64
N ARG A 70 -6.05 -17.12 -18.81
CA ARG A 70 -4.91 -16.38 -19.39
C ARG A 70 -5.15 -14.87 -19.34
N PHE A 71 -4.08 -14.13 -19.10
CA PHE A 71 -4.08 -12.67 -19.11
C PHE A 71 -3.13 -12.13 -20.17
N TYR A 72 -3.50 -11.01 -20.79
CA TYR A 72 -2.59 -10.22 -21.60
C TYR A 72 -1.92 -9.17 -20.72
N ALA A 73 -0.59 -9.14 -20.73
CA ALA A 73 0.14 -8.07 -20.07
C ALA A 73 0.06 -6.82 -20.94
N PHE A 74 -0.68 -5.81 -20.47
CA PHE A 74 -0.86 -4.54 -21.16
C PHE A 74 0.17 -3.53 -20.65
N GLY A 75 0.87 -2.91 -21.58
CA GLY A 75 1.99 -2.06 -21.25
C GLY A 75 2.40 -1.13 -22.37
N ARG A 76 3.50 -0.41 -22.13
CA ARG A 76 4.09 0.52 -23.09
C ARG A 76 5.58 0.25 -23.23
N VAL A 77 6.06 0.22 -24.47
CA VAL A 77 7.49 0.15 -24.78
C VAL A 77 8.07 1.55 -24.68
N PHE A 78 9.00 1.77 -23.76
CA PHE A 78 9.69 3.05 -23.57
C PHE A 78 10.97 3.15 -24.38
N SER A 79 11.72 2.05 -24.50
CA SER A 79 12.97 1.96 -25.27
C SER A 79 13.05 0.59 -25.98
N GLY A 80 13.75 0.55 -27.11
CA GLY A 80 13.95 -0.65 -27.92
C GLY A 80 12.70 -1.11 -28.68
N LYS A 81 12.71 -2.38 -29.09
CA LYS A 81 11.56 -3.06 -29.72
C LYS A 81 11.27 -4.37 -29.02
N VAL A 82 10.00 -4.67 -28.83
CA VAL A 82 9.56 -5.98 -28.36
C VAL A 82 9.14 -6.82 -29.54
N ALA A 83 9.67 -8.04 -29.65
CA ALA A 83 9.37 -8.94 -30.76
C ALA A 83 8.86 -10.30 -30.27
N THR A 84 8.04 -10.94 -31.09
CA THR A 84 7.56 -12.31 -30.87
C THR A 84 8.74 -13.29 -30.84
N GLY A 85 8.81 -14.15 -29.82
CA GLY A 85 9.90 -15.12 -29.62
C GLY A 85 11.16 -14.54 -28.96
N MET A 86 11.20 -13.23 -28.68
CA MET A 86 12.34 -12.59 -28.03
C MET A 86 12.53 -13.09 -26.60
N LYS A 87 13.76 -13.42 -26.21
CA LYS A 87 14.13 -13.66 -24.81
C LYS A 87 14.24 -12.33 -24.09
N ALA A 88 13.41 -12.15 -23.07
CA ALA A 88 13.39 -10.94 -22.25
C ALA A 88 13.49 -11.30 -20.77
N ARG A 89 13.99 -10.34 -19.99
CA ARG A 89 14.06 -10.39 -18.54
C ARG A 89 12.81 -9.73 -17.99
N ILE A 90 11.97 -10.52 -17.32
CA ILE A 90 10.75 -10.06 -16.65
C ILE A 90 11.14 -9.77 -15.21
N GLN A 91 11.14 -8.50 -14.85
CA GLN A 91 11.47 -8.00 -13.52
C GLN A 91 10.17 -7.67 -12.79
N GLY A 92 9.94 -8.35 -11.66
CA GLY A 92 8.81 -8.03 -10.78
C GLY A 92 9.07 -6.77 -9.95
N PRO A 93 8.05 -6.28 -9.21
CA PRO A 93 8.13 -5.02 -8.45
C PRO A 93 9.28 -4.98 -7.42
N ASN A 94 9.66 -6.13 -6.86
CA ASN A 94 10.67 -6.21 -5.80
C ASN A 94 12.08 -6.49 -6.33
N TYR A 95 12.25 -6.58 -7.65
CA TYR A 95 13.54 -6.83 -8.26
C TYR A 95 14.53 -5.69 -7.99
N VAL A 96 15.76 -6.05 -7.61
CA VAL A 96 16.89 -5.14 -7.48
C VAL A 96 18.05 -5.68 -8.31
N PRO A 97 18.72 -4.85 -9.14
CA PRO A 97 19.89 -5.28 -9.91
C PRO A 97 20.94 -5.95 -9.03
N GLY A 98 21.48 -7.07 -9.52
CA GLY A 98 22.45 -7.92 -8.80
C GLY A 98 21.83 -9.05 -7.97
N LYS A 99 20.56 -8.95 -7.54
CA LYS A 99 19.83 -10.08 -6.94
C LYS A 99 19.11 -10.90 -8.02
N LYS A 100 18.88 -12.18 -7.74
CA LYS A 100 18.04 -13.06 -8.58
C LYS A 100 16.59 -13.15 -8.11
N ASP A 101 16.27 -12.47 -7.01
CA ASP A 101 14.92 -12.43 -6.46
C ASP A 101 13.99 -11.67 -7.41
N ASP A 102 12.82 -12.23 -7.70
CA ASP A 102 11.79 -11.62 -8.56
C ASP A 102 12.21 -11.35 -10.03
N LEU A 103 13.16 -12.16 -10.53
CA LEU A 103 13.65 -12.11 -11.91
C LEU A 103 13.32 -13.40 -12.69
N TYR A 104 12.68 -13.25 -13.85
CA TYR A 104 12.36 -14.37 -14.74
C TYR A 104 12.85 -14.12 -16.16
N GLU A 105 13.79 -14.93 -16.64
CA GLU A 105 14.27 -14.87 -18.03
C GLU A 105 13.47 -15.85 -18.90
N LYS A 106 12.58 -15.30 -19.74
CA LYS A 106 11.64 -16.09 -20.54
C LYS A 106 11.42 -15.50 -21.92
N THR A 107 10.93 -16.33 -22.83
CA THR A 107 10.59 -15.93 -24.20
C THR A 107 9.18 -15.37 -24.23
N ILE A 108 9.01 -14.19 -24.82
CA ILE A 108 7.70 -13.61 -25.10
C ILE A 108 7.04 -14.46 -26.19
N GLN A 109 5.85 -15.00 -25.91
CA GLN A 109 5.21 -15.93 -26.85
C GLN A 109 4.68 -15.21 -28.08
N ARG A 110 3.95 -14.10 -27.88
CA ARG A 110 3.36 -13.27 -28.95
C ARG A 110 3.22 -11.84 -28.48
N THR A 111 3.45 -10.90 -29.41
CA THR A 111 3.16 -9.47 -29.28
C THR A 111 1.84 -9.15 -29.97
N ILE A 112 0.98 -8.37 -29.31
CA ILE A 112 -0.35 -8.03 -29.81
C ILE A 112 -0.63 -6.52 -29.69
N ILE A 113 -1.42 -5.98 -30.62
CA ILE A 113 -2.08 -4.69 -30.48
C ILE A 113 -3.50 -4.91 -29.98
N MET A 114 -3.87 -4.14 -28.95
CA MET A 114 -5.16 -4.22 -28.27
C MET A 114 -6.12 -3.18 -28.86
N MET A 115 -7.00 -3.60 -29.77
CA MET A 115 -8.03 -2.77 -30.42
C MET A 115 -9.35 -2.80 -29.64
N GLY A 116 -9.27 -2.53 -28.33
CA GLY A 116 -10.41 -2.62 -27.41
C GLY A 116 -10.84 -4.08 -27.17
N LYS A 117 -11.87 -4.54 -27.90
CA LYS A 117 -12.38 -5.92 -27.78
C LYS A 117 -11.58 -6.93 -28.59
N TYR A 118 -10.95 -6.48 -29.67
CA TYR A 118 -10.20 -7.34 -30.58
C TYR A 118 -8.70 -7.23 -30.34
N VAL A 119 -7.97 -8.30 -30.62
CA VAL A 119 -6.52 -8.35 -30.54
C VAL A 119 -5.95 -8.78 -31.87
N GLU A 120 -4.89 -8.10 -32.30
CA GLU A 120 -4.19 -8.40 -33.55
C GLU A 120 -2.74 -8.75 -33.24
N CYS A 121 -2.25 -9.86 -33.80
CA CYS A 121 -0.88 -10.32 -33.58
C CYS A 121 0.07 -9.61 -34.54
N ILE A 122 1.17 -9.06 -34.03
CA ILE A 122 2.19 -8.36 -34.81
C ILE A 122 3.56 -8.94 -34.45
N GLU A 123 4.50 -8.91 -35.38
CA GLU A 123 5.85 -9.45 -35.21
C GLU A 123 6.68 -8.65 -34.20
N ASP A 124 6.74 -7.32 -34.36
CA ASP A 124 7.47 -6.41 -33.48
C ASP A 124 6.72 -5.10 -33.21
N ILE A 125 6.95 -4.52 -32.03
CA ILE A 125 6.39 -3.23 -31.62
C ILE A 125 7.52 -2.31 -31.14
N PRO A 126 7.75 -1.15 -31.79
CA PRO A 126 8.81 -0.23 -31.40
C PRO A 126 8.43 0.67 -30.22
N CYS A 127 9.45 1.29 -29.61
CA CYS A 127 9.32 2.27 -28.55
C CYS A 127 8.29 3.38 -28.83
N GLY A 128 7.72 3.91 -27.76
CA GLY A 128 6.66 4.91 -27.79
C GLY A 128 5.25 4.30 -27.84
N ASN A 129 5.10 3.08 -28.36
CA ASN A 129 3.80 2.44 -28.55
C ASN A 129 3.32 1.63 -27.34
N ILE A 130 2.00 1.46 -27.28
CA ILE A 130 1.32 0.58 -26.34
C ILE A 130 1.27 -0.82 -26.95
N ALA A 131 1.62 -1.83 -26.17
CA ALA A 131 1.70 -3.22 -26.58
C ALA A 131 1.00 -4.13 -25.56
N GLY A 132 0.38 -5.20 -26.05
CA GLY A 132 0.00 -6.34 -25.24
C GLY A 132 0.99 -7.49 -25.45
N LEU A 133 1.28 -8.24 -24.38
CA LEU A 133 2.12 -9.43 -24.44
C LEU A 133 1.37 -10.66 -23.96
N VAL A 134 1.62 -11.78 -24.64
CA VAL A 134 1.09 -13.10 -24.28
C VAL A 134 2.19 -13.95 -23.65
N GLY A 135 1.88 -14.64 -22.55
CA GLY A 135 2.79 -15.58 -21.88
C GLY A 135 3.68 -14.98 -20.79
N VAL A 136 3.36 -13.75 -20.35
CA VAL A 136 4.03 -13.06 -19.23
C VAL A 136 3.24 -13.22 -17.92
N ASP A 137 1.99 -13.66 -18.01
CA ASP A 137 1.00 -13.71 -16.93
C ASP A 137 1.32 -14.64 -15.77
N GLN A 138 2.17 -15.64 -15.98
CA GLN A 138 2.61 -16.52 -14.89
C GLN A 138 3.67 -15.88 -14.00
N TYR A 139 4.38 -14.87 -14.50
CA TYR A 139 5.55 -14.29 -13.84
C TYR A 139 5.24 -12.94 -13.19
N LEU A 140 4.24 -12.22 -13.71
CA LEU A 140 3.79 -10.94 -13.16
C LEU A 140 2.38 -11.05 -12.62
N VAL A 141 2.17 -10.42 -11.46
CA VAL A 141 0.83 -10.29 -10.85
C VAL A 141 0.16 -9.01 -11.34
N LYS A 142 0.76 -7.84 -11.10
CA LYS A 142 0.14 -6.54 -11.45
C LYS A 142 0.99 -5.76 -12.43
N ASN A 143 2.14 -5.35 -11.94
CA ASN A 143 3.05 -4.44 -12.61
C ASN A 143 4.41 -5.11 -12.72
N GLY A 144 5.17 -4.73 -13.73
CA GLY A 144 6.52 -5.22 -13.91
C GLY A 144 7.25 -4.48 -15.01
N THR A 145 8.56 -4.65 -15.03
CA THR A 145 9.42 -4.10 -16.07
C THR A 145 9.97 -5.24 -16.90
N ILE A 146 9.91 -5.13 -18.22
CA ILE A 146 10.51 -6.09 -19.14
C ILE A 146 11.71 -5.44 -19.78
N THR A 147 12.86 -6.10 -19.67
CA THR A 147 14.13 -5.55 -20.14
C THR A 147 14.96 -6.58 -20.89
N THR A 148 15.87 -6.12 -21.74
CA THR A 148 16.94 -6.97 -22.30
C THR A 148 18.31 -6.66 -21.70
N PHE A 149 18.43 -5.51 -21.05
CA PHE A 149 19.68 -5.03 -20.45
C PHE A 149 19.89 -5.65 -19.07
N LYS A 150 21.14 -6.03 -18.77
CA LYS A 150 21.40 -6.84 -17.59
C LYS A 150 21.36 -6.07 -16.28
N ASP A 151 21.79 -4.82 -16.33
CA ASP A 151 21.91 -3.93 -15.17
C ASP A 151 20.75 -2.92 -15.12
N ALA A 152 19.68 -3.18 -15.88
CA ALA A 152 18.49 -2.32 -15.88
C ALA A 152 17.78 -2.36 -14.53
N HIS A 153 17.51 -1.17 -14.01
CA HIS A 153 16.63 -0.98 -12.86
C HIS A 153 15.17 -1.03 -13.28
N ASN A 154 14.29 -1.25 -12.30
CA ASN A 154 12.85 -1.24 -12.53
C ASN A 154 12.36 0.16 -12.90
N LEU A 155 11.28 0.20 -13.69
CA LEU A 155 10.46 1.40 -13.80
C LEU A 155 9.59 1.55 -12.57
N ARG A 156 9.41 2.79 -12.12
CA ARG A 156 8.69 3.16 -10.91
C ARG A 156 7.29 2.55 -10.91
N VAL A 157 7.00 1.80 -9.86
CA VAL A 157 5.68 1.18 -9.67
C VAL A 157 4.65 2.29 -9.44
N MET A 158 3.48 2.18 -10.07
CA MET A 158 2.39 3.10 -9.80
C MET A 158 1.99 3.03 -8.32
N LYS A 159 2.19 4.13 -7.61
CA LYS A 159 1.54 4.36 -6.32
C LYS A 159 0.10 4.79 -6.61
N PHE A 160 -0.86 3.98 -6.17
CA PHE A 160 -2.25 4.39 -6.23
C PHE A 160 -2.52 5.40 -5.11
N SER A 161 -3.27 6.46 -5.42
CA SER A 161 -3.63 7.48 -4.43
C SER A 161 -4.62 6.96 -3.38
N VAL A 162 -5.23 5.79 -3.62
CA VAL A 162 -6.29 5.24 -2.78
C VAL A 162 -5.79 3.96 -2.11
N SER A 163 -6.00 3.84 -0.80
CA SER A 163 -5.66 2.64 -0.04
C SER A 163 -6.86 1.69 0.04
N PRO A 164 -6.68 0.37 -0.09
CA PRO A 164 -7.75 -0.58 0.11
C PRO A 164 -8.05 -0.70 1.62
N VAL A 165 -9.07 0.03 2.07
CA VAL A 165 -9.42 0.15 3.50
C VAL A 165 -10.49 -0.83 3.95
N VAL A 166 -11.39 -1.24 3.05
CA VAL A 166 -12.50 -2.17 3.35
C VAL A 166 -12.03 -3.58 3.06
N ARG A 167 -12.17 -4.48 4.05
CA ARG A 167 -11.78 -5.89 4.00
C ARG A 167 -13.01 -6.78 4.17
N VAL A 168 -13.07 -7.88 3.43
CA VAL A 168 -14.09 -8.92 3.59
C VAL A 168 -13.38 -10.27 3.60
N ALA A 169 -13.79 -11.14 4.53
CA ALA A 169 -13.37 -12.54 4.54
C ALA A 169 -14.26 -13.35 3.57
N VAL A 170 -13.61 -14.17 2.76
CA VAL A 170 -14.26 -14.99 1.73
C VAL A 170 -13.90 -16.45 1.93
N GLU A 171 -14.92 -17.28 2.05
CA GLU A 171 -14.78 -18.73 2.16
C GLU A 171 -15.57 -19.42 1.03
N ALA A 172 -15.11 -20.58 0.59
CA ALA A 172 -15.90 -21.42 -0.30
C ALA A 172 -17.00 -22.13 0.52
N LYS A 173 -18.27 -22.12 0.06
CA LYS A 173 -19.33 -22.85 0.76
C LYS A 173 -19.02 -24.35 0.86
N ASN A 174 -18.37 -24.89 -0.17
CA ASN A 174 -17.89 -26.26 -0.22
C ASN A 174 -16.37 -26.29 -0.01
N PRO A 175 -15.86 -26.98 1.03
CA PRO A 175 -14.41 -27.08 1.26
C PRO A 175 -13.63 -27.70 0.10
N ALA A 176 -14.26 -28.56 -0.71
CA ALA A 176 -13.65 -29.18 -1.88
C ALA A 176 -13.28 -28.19 -3.00
N ASP A 177 -13.95 -27.02 -3.03
CA ASP A 177 -13.75 -25.98 -4.04
C ASP A 177 -12.67 -24.95 -3.63
N LEU A 178 -12.04 -25.11 -2.47
CA LEU A 178 -10.95 -24.22 -2.00
C LEU A 178 -9.84 -23.99 -3.04
N PRO A 179 -9.37 -24.99 -3.82
CA PRO A 179 -8.37 -24.76 -4.85
C PRO A 179 -8.83 -23.79 -5.95
N LYS A 180 -10.13 -23.82 -6.30
CA LYS A 180 -10.72 -22.90 -7.27
C LYS A 180 -10.82 -21.49 -6.69
N LEU A 181 -11.13 -21.36 -5.40
CA LEU A 181 -11.14 -20.07 -4.71
C LEU A 181 -9.75 -19.43 -4.73
N VAL A 182 -8.71 -20.17 -4.34
CA VAL A 182 -7.34 -19.66 -4.30
C VAL A 182 -6.87 -19.23 -5.69
N GLU A 183 -7.19 -20.01 -6.72
CA GLU A 183 -6.89 -19.65 -8.11
C GLU A 183 -7.72 -18.45 -8.59
N GLY A 184 -9.00 -18.36 -8.22
CA GLY A 184 -9.87 -17.22 -8.50
C GLY A 184 -9.39 -15.93 -7.85
N LEU A 185 -8.96 -15.97 -6.59
CA LEU A 185 -8.38 -14.83 -5.88
C LEU A 185 -7.10 -14.34 -6.55
N LYS A 186 -6.23 -15.26 -6.99
CA LYS A 186 -5.04 -14.90 -7.77
C LYS A 186 -5.40 -14.21 -9.08
N ARG A 187 -6.50 -14.60 -9.73
CA ARG A 187 -6.99 -13.98 -10.97
C ARG A 187 -7.57 -12.59 -10.72
N LEU A 188 -8.37 -12.44 -9.67
CA LEU A 188 -8.95 -11.16 -9.25
C LEU A 188 -7.84 -10.15 -8.90
N ALA A 189 -6.80 -10.57 -8.18
CA ALA A 189 -5.65 -9.73 -7.85
C ALA A 189 -4.83 -9.30 -9.09
N LYS A 190 -4.97 -10.00 -10.22
CA LYS A 190 -4.33 -9.63 -11.50
C LYS A 190 -5.20 -8.67 -12.32
N SER A 191 -6.52 -8.89 -12.33
CA SER A 191 -7.45 -8.06 -13.12
C SER A 191 -7.58 -6.65 -12.55
N ASP A 192 -7.67 -6.51 -11.23
CA ASP A 192 -7.77 -5.22 -10.56
C ASP A 192 -6.49 -4.85 -9.78
N PRO A 193 -5.80 -3.75 -10.16
CA PRO A 193 -4.61 -3.28 -9.45
C PRO A 193 -4.86 -2.86 -8.00
N MET A 194 -6.07 -2.43 -7.65
CA MET A 194 -6.44 -1.91 -6.33
C MET A 194 -6.77 -3.02 -5.33
N VAL A 195 -7.24 -4.16 -5.81
CA VAL A 195 -7.64 -5.28 -4.94
C VAL A 195 -6.42 -5.93 -4.32
N GLN A 196 -6.44 -6.14 -3.01
CA GLN A 196 -5.44 -6.92 -2.31
C GLN A 196 -6.09 -8.19 -1.76
N CYS A 197 -5.56 -9.34 -2.17
CA CYS A 197 -5.96 -10.63 -1.64
C CYS A 197 -4.85 -11.13 -0.71
N THR A 198 -5.14 -11.25 0.58
CA THR A 198 -4.20 -11.72 1.61
C THR A 198 -4.77 -12.93 2.32
N VAL A 199 -3.89 -13.79 2.83
CA VAL A 199 -4.28 -14.90 3.70
C VAL A 199 -3.83 -14.54 5.10
N GLU A 200 -4.76 -14.49 6.05
CA GLU A 200 -4.43 -14.23 7.46
C GLU A 200 -3.82 -15.48 8.11
N SER A 201 -3.17 -15.30 9.27
CA SER A 201 -2.59 -16.40 10.07
C SER A 201 -3.64 -17.40 10.55
N SER A 202 -4.90 -16.96 10.66
CA SER A 202 -6.08 -17.81 10.91
C SER A 202 -6.40 -18.77 9.76
N GLY A 203 -5.84 -18.54 8.57
CA GLY A 203 -6.17 -19.26 7.34
C GLY A 203 -7.33 -18.65 6.55
N GLU A 204 -7.92 -17.55 7.02
CA GLU A 204 -8.98 -16.83 6.30
C GLU A 204 -8.43 -16.11 5.06
N HIS A 205 -9.18 -16.17 3.95
CA HIS A 205 -8.87 -15.41 2.74
C HIS A 205 -9.56 -14.05 2.79
N ILE A 206 -8.78 -12.99 2.85
CA ILE A 206 -9.27 -11.61 2.92
C ILE A 206 -9.11 -10.93 1.56
N ILE A 207 -10.18 -10.28 1.12
CA ILE A 207 -10.18 -9.36 -0.03
C ILE A 207 -10.32 -7.94 0.50
N ALA A 208 -9.35 -7.09 0.19
CA ALA A 208 -9.37 -5.67 0.50
C ALA A 208 -9.63 -4.84 -0.76
N GLY A 209 -10.56 -3.89 -0.67
CA GLY A 209 -10.95 -2.98 -1.73
C GLY A 209 -10.98 -1.52 -1.26
N ALA A 210 -11.01 -0.61 -2.24
CA ALA A 210 -11.05 0.83 -2.00
C ALA A 210 -12.36 1.34 -1.37
N GLY A 211 -13.47 0.60 -1.50
CA GLY A 211 -14.78 0.97 -0.98
C GLY A 211 -15.82 -0.13 -1.19
N GLU A 212 -17.02 0.08 -0.65
CA GLU A 212 -18.11 -0.91 -0.64
C GLU A 212 -18.51 -1.36 -2.06
N LEU A 213 -18.84 -0.42 -2.94
CA LEU A 213 -19.25 -0.72 -4.33
C LEU A 213 -18.16 -1.46 -5.11
N HIS A 214 -16.90 -1.04 -4.94
CA HIS A 214 -15.78 -1.68 -5.61
C HIS A 214 -15.64 -3.13 -5.13
N LEU A 215 -15.78 -3.37 -3.83
CA LEU A 215 -15.70 -4.71 -3.26
C LEU A 215 -16.88 -5.59 -3.69
N GLU A 216 -18.09 -5.03 -3.79
CA GLU A 216 -19.28 -5.73 -4.29
C GLU A 216 -19.07 -6.24 -5.72
N ILE A 217 -18.54 -5.40 -6.62
CA ILE A 217 -18.19 -5.80 -8.00
C ILE A 217 -17.12 -6.88 -7.99
N CYS A 218 -16.06 -6.72 -7.17
CA CYS A 218 -14.98 -7.71 -7.08
C CYS A 218 -15.48 -9.09 -6.59
N LEU A 219 -16.39 -9.10 -5.62
CA LEU A 219 -16.99 -10.32 -5.09
C LEU A 219 -17.88 -10.99 -6.14
N LYS A 220 -18.65 -10.20 -6.89
CA LYS A 220 -19.46 -10.70 -7.99
C LYS A 220 -18.60 -11.28 -9.12
N ASP A 221 -17.55 -10.59 -9.54
CA ASP A 221 -16.61 -11.08 -10.56
C ASP A 221 -15.89 -12.35 -10.09
N LEU A 222 -15.60 -12.46 -8.77
CA LEU A 222 -15.03 -13.66 -8.19
C LEU A 222 -16.00 -14.86 -8.24
N GLU A 223 -17.26 -14.65 -7.88
CA GLU A 223 -18.30 -15.69 -7.86
C GLU A 223 -18.74 -16.11 -9.28
N GLU A 224 -18.88 -15.17 -10.22
CA GLU A 224 -19.40 -15.41 -11.57
C GLU A 224 -18.30 -15.82 -12.57
N ASP A 225 -17.15 -15.12 -12.59
CA ASP A 225 -16.18 -15.21 -13.68
C ASP A 225 -14.86 -15.90 -13.30
N HIS A 226 -14.30 -15.58 -12.13
CA HIS A 226 -12.94 -16.03 -11.78
C HIS A 226 -12.92 -17.41 -11.11
N ALA A 227 -13.70 -17.59 -10.04
CA ALA A 227 -13.76 -18.83 -9.28
C ALA A 227 -14.95 -19.70 -9.71
N CYS A 228 -16.05 -19.11 -10.20
CA CYS A 228 -17.29 -19.82 -10.61
C CYS A 228 -17.81 -20.78 -9.52
N ILE A 229 -17.76 -20.38 -8.26
CA ILE A 229 -18.17 -21.20 -7.10
C ILE A 229 -19.00 -20.34 -6.15
N PRO A 230 -19.95 -20.94 -5.41
CA PRO A 230 -20.73 -20.19 -4.44
C PRO A 230 -19.86 -19.82 -3.23
N LEU A 231 -19.84 -18.54 -2.90
CA LEU A 231 -19.01 -17.99 -1.82
C LEU A 231 -19.83 -17.72 -0.56
N LYS A 232 -19.18 -17.88 0.59
CA LYS A 232 -19.65 -17.37 1.88
C LYS A 232 -18.82 -16.14 2.21
N ILE A 233 -19.51 -15.02 2.34
CA ILE A 233 -18.91 -13.69 2.44
C ILE A 233 -19.22 -13.18 3.85
N SER A 234 -18.20 -12.72 4.57
CA SER A 234 -18.39 -12.06 5.88
C SER A 234 -18.90 -10.63 5.71
N ASP A 235 -19.36 -10.03 6.81
CA ASP A 235 -19.60 -8.59 6.82
C ASP A 235 -18.30 -7.82 6.51
N PRO A 236 -18.39 -6.67 5.81
CA PRO A 236 -17.24 -5.85 5.51
C PRO A 236 -16.70 -5.20 6.78
N VAL A 237 -15.39 -5.26 6.95
CA VAL A 237 -14.69 -4.72 8.11
C VAL A 237 -13.63 -3.73 7.66
N VAL A 238 -13.37 -2.75 8.50
CA VAL A 238 -12.39 -1.71 8.23
C VAL A 238 -11.01 -2.13 8.71
N SER A 239 -10.00 -1.78 7.93
CA SER A 239 -8.60 -1.89 8.33
C SER A 239 -8.26 -0.74 9.27
N TYR A 240 -7.88 -1.04 10.51
CA TYR A 240 -7.41 -0.03 11.46
C TYR A 240 -5.88 0.06 11.44
N ARG A 241 -5.32 1.07 12.09
CA ARG A 241 -3.88 1.13 12.42
C ARG A 241 -3.70 1.34 13.91
N GLU A 242 -2.56 0.91 14.42
CA GLU A 242 -2.18 1.14 15.82
C GLU A 242 -1.16 2.29 15.90
N THR A 243 -1.29 3.16 16.91
CA THR A 243 -0.36 4.26 17.16
C THR A 243 -0.14 4.42 18.66
N VAL A 244 0.71 5.37 19.04
CA VAL A 244 0.97 5.79 20.42
C VAL A 244 0.76 7.29 20.53
N GLN A 245 0.29 7.77 21.68
CA GLN A 245 -0.01 9.20 21.88
C GLN A 245 1.05 9.92 22.74
N ALA A 246 1.74 9.18 23.61
CA ALA A 246 2.73 9.73 24.54
C ALA A 246 4.06 8.99 24.43
N GLU A 247 5.12 9.54 25.02
CA GLU A 247 6.36 8.79 25.22
C GLU A 247 6.12 7.67 26.25
N SER A 248 6.79 6.53 26.07
CA SER A 248 6.74 5.42 27.03
C SER A 248 7.02 5.90 28.45
N SER A 249 6.14 5.56 29.39
CA SER A 249 6.28 5.93 30.82
C SER A 249 7.56 5.41 31.48
N GLN A 250 8.16 4.35 30.93
CA GLN A 250 9.42 3.78 31.37
C GLN A 250 10.18 3.14 30.20
N ILE A 251 11.50 3.04 30.35
CA ILE A 251 12.34 2.30 29.41
C ILE A 251 12.04 0.81 29.57
N CYS A 252 11.53 0.19 28.52
CA CYS A 252 11.13 -1.22 28.54
C CYS A 252 12.35 -2.11 28.32
N LEU A 253 12.41 -3.21 29.08
CA LEU A 253 13.46 -4.21 29.01
C LEU A 253 12.89 -5.54 28.52
N ALA A 254 13.56 -6.16 27.54
CA ALA A 254 13.32 -7.56 27.19
C ALA A 254 14.64 -8.33 27.14
N LYS A 255 14.62 -9.56 27.67
CA LYS A 255 15.73 -10.51 27.63
C LYS A 255 15.49 -11.52 26.51
N SER A 256 16.58 -11.97 25.89
CA SER A 256 16.53 -13.11 24.96
C SER A 256 16.22 -14.42 25.71
N ALA A 257 15.81 -15.46 24.99
CA ALA A 257 15.45 -16.75 25.60
C ALA A 257 16.60 -17.37 26.40
N ASN A 258 17.85 -17.16 25.97
CA ASN A 258 19.05 -17.55 26.71
C ASN A 258 19.38 -16.65 27.92
N LYS A 259 18.64 -15.55 28.15
CA LYS A 259 18.85 -14.54 29.20
C LYS A 259 20.19 -13.79 29.16
N LEU A 260 20.98 -13.98 28.11
CA LEU A 260 22.31 -13.38 27.96
C LEU A 260 22.28 -12.01 27.27
N ASN A 261 21.27 -11.75 26.44
CA ASN A 261 21.10 -10.46 25.78
C ASN A 261 19.93 -9.71 26.39
N ARG A 262 20.08 -8.40 26.56
CA ARG A 262 19.02 -7.53 27.07
C ARG A 262 18.91 -6.28 26.20
N LEU A 263 17.69 -5.95 25.82
CA LEU A 263 17.35 -4.83 24.95
C LEU A 263 16.54 -3.81 25.75
N HIS A 264 16.95 -2.54 25.70
CA HIS A 264 16.27 -1.42 26.34
C HIS A 264 15.71 -0.48 25.27
N CYS A 265 14.38 -0.34 25.19
CA CYS A 265 13.72 0.48 24.18
C CYS A 265 12.59 1.34 24.76
N SER A 266 12.32 2.48 24.13
CA SER A 266 11.11 3.29 24.34
C SER A 266 10.41 3.57 23.01
N ALA A 267 9.12 3.90 23.08
CA ALA A 267 8.32 4.35 21.96
C ALA A 267 7.86 5.79 22.21
N GLN A 268 7.70 6.56 21.14
CA GLN A 268 7.17 7.91 21.17
C GLN A 268 6.35 8.17 19.89
N PRO A 269 5.36 9.08 19.94
CA PRO A 269 4.63 9.50 18.76
C PRO A 269 5.57 10.21 17.78
N MET A 270 5.29 10.05 16.49
CA MET A 270 5.88 10.89 15.46
C MET A 270 5.15 12.25 15.36
N PRO A 271 5.85 13.33 14.99
CA PRO A 271 5.22 14.61 14.67
C PRO A 271 4.16 14.47 13.57
N ASP A 272 3.13 15.32 13.66
CA ASP A 272 2.06 15.38 12.66
C ASP A 272 2.62 15.66 11.27
N GLY A 273 2.06 15.00 10.25
CA GLY A 273 2.48 15.12 8.84
C GLY A 273 3.70 14.28 8.45
N LEU A 274 4.53 13.83 9.40
CA LEU A 274 5.70 13.01 9.08
C LEU A 274 5.31 11.65 8.49
N ALA A 275 4.28 11.02 9.04
CA ALA A 275 3.77 9.76 8.52
C ALA A 275 3.29 9.89 7.07
N ASP A 276 2.61 10.99 6.74
CA ASP A 276 2.09 11.26 5.39
C ASP A 276 3.21 11.55 4.39
N ASP A 277 4.25 12.30 4.80
CA ASP A 277 5.43 12.55 3.99
C ASP A 277 6.21 11.27 3.66
N ILE A 278 6.28 10.32 4.61
CA ILE A 278 6.93 9.02 4.41
C ILE A 278 6.10 8.19 3.41
N GLU A 279 4.78 8.11 3.59
CA GLU A 279 3.88 7.40 2.67
C GLU A 279 3.89 8.03 1.25
N GLY A 280 3.87 9.36 1.18
CA GLY A 280 4.01 10.16 -0.04
C GLY A 280 5.36 9.98 -0.75
N GLY A 281 6.38 9.52 -0.01
CA GLY A 281 7.72 9.29 -0.52
C GLY A 281 8.57 10.55 -0.66
N VAL A 282 8.26 11.59 0.13
CA VAL A 282 9.14 12.75 0.35
C VAL A 282 10.36 12.34 1.17
N ILE A 283 10.15 11.40 2.10
CA ILE A 283 11.20 10.80 2.93
C ILE A 283 11.20 9.30 2.67
N ASN A 284 12.28 8.78 2.08
CA ASN A 284 12.44 7.35 1.84
C ASN A 284 13.61 6.75 2.61
N ALA A 285 13.55 5.44 2.84
CA ALA A 285 14.66 4.68 3.41
C ALA A 285 15.90 4.68 2.51
N ARG A 286 15.70 4.79 1.19
CA ARG A 286 16.76 4.77 0.16
C ARG A 286 17.53 6.10 0.02
N ASP A 287 16.98 7.20 0.52
CA ASP A 287 17.62 8.51 0.41
C ASP A 287 18.92 8.57 1.22
N GLU A 288 19.86 9.42 0.79
CA GLU A 288 21.10 9.62 1.52
C GLU A 288 20.81 10.09 2.96
N PHE A 289 21.41 9.42 3.95
CA PHE A 289 21.13 9.67 5.36
C PHE A 289 21.36 11.13 5.79
N LYS A 290 22.27 11.87 5.12
CA LYS A 290 22.54 13.29 5.41
C LYS A 290 21.42 14.22 4.92
N SER A 291 20.95 14.03 3.68
CA SER A 291 19.87 14.84 3.11
C SER A 291 18.57 14.57 3.86
N ARG A 292 18.29 13.31 4.16
CA ARG A 292 17.15 12.91 5.00
C ARG A 292 17.20 13.54 6.40
N ALA A 293 18.35 13.49 7.07
CA ALA A 293 18.50 14.10 8.39
C ALA A 293 18.29 15.62 8.37
N LYS A 294 18.68 16.29 7.27
CA LYS A 294 18.44 17.72 7.09
C LYS A 294 16.95 18.03 6.97
N ILE A 295 16.21 17.29 6.14
CA ILE A 295 14.75 17.45 5.98
C ILE A 295 14.03 17.21 7.30
N LEU A 296 14.40 16.14 8.02
CA LEU A 296 13.82 15.82 9.33
C LEU A 296 14.09 16.91 10.38
N SER A 297 15.25 17.56 10.32
CA SER A 297 15.59 18.65 11.23
C SER A 297 14.86 19.95 10.88
N GLU A 298 14.84 20.33 9.60
CA GLU A 298 14.24 21.59 9.14
C GLU A 298 12.71 21.59 9.22
N LYS A 299 12.05 20.47 8.88
CA LYS A 299 10.58 20.39 8.83
C LYS A 299 9.96 19.90 10.15
N TYR A 300 10.64 19.01 10.86
CA TYR A 300 10.07 18.30 12.03
C TYR A 300 10.85 18.52 13.33
N ASN A 301 11.82 19.44 13.34
CA ASN A 301 12.64 19.78 14.52
C ASN A 301 13.34 18.57 15.16
N TYR A 302 13.66 17.53 14.38
CA TYR A 302 14.51 16.45 14.89
C TYR A 302 15.96 16.90 15.04
N ASP A 303 16.65 16.31 16.02
CA ASP A 303 18.08 16.46 16.11
C ASP A 303 18.79 15.79 14.93
N VAL A 304 19.75 16.50 14.33
CA VAL A 304 20.47 16.03 13.15
C VAL A 304 21.32 14.81 13.49
N THR A 305 21.82 14.69 14.71
CA THR A 305 22.67 13.55 15.09
C THR A 305 21.84 12.28 15.26
N GLU A 306 20.64 12.39 15.84
CA GLU A 306 19.68 11.29 15.93
C GLU A 306 19.12 10.90 14.56
N ALA A 307 18.75 11.87 13.73
CA ALA A 307 18.15 11.61 12.42
C ALA A 307 19.11 10.89 11.44
N ARG A 308 20.43 11.00 11.67
CA ARG A 308 21.44 10.22 10.93
C ARG A 308 21.51 8.75 11.37
N ARG A 309 21.01 8.42 12.57
CA ARG A 309 21.07 7.09 13.19
C ARG A 309 19.75 6.32 13.06
N ILE A 310 18.95 6.63 12.04
CA ILE A 310 17.77 5.83 11.68
C ILE A 310 18.25 4.50 11.08
N TRP A 311 17.84 3.39 11.69
CA TRP A 311 18.19 2.05 11.22
C TRP A 311 17.28 1.60 10.08
N CYS A 312 15.97 1.70 10.26
CA CYS A 312 14.99 1.29 9.26
C CYS A 312 13.65 1.99 9.44
N PHE A 313 12.84 1.88 8.38
CA PHE A 313 11.44 2.25 8.32
C PHE A 313 10.58 0.98 8.40
N GLY A 314 9.36 1.06 8.90
CA GLY A 314 8.52 -0.12 9.10
C GLY A 314 7.02 0.17 8.94
N PRO A 315 6.20 -0.80 8.50
CA PRO A 315 6.59 -2.13 8.02
C PRO A 315 7.29 -2.12 6.65
N ASP A 316 7.99 -3.21 6.33
CA ASP A 316 8.59 -3.52 5.01
C ASP A 316 9.61 -2.49 4.46
N GLY A 317 10.23 -1.69 5.32
CA GLY A 317 11.29 -0.74 4.92
C GLY A 317 10.77 0.56 4.29
N THR A 318 9.46 0.72 4.13
CA THR A 318 8.85 1.94 3.57
C THR A 318 7.70 2.48 4.40
N GLY A 319 7.27 1.76 5.44
CA GLY A 319 6.14 2.17 6.24
C GLY A 319 6.44 3.36 7.18
N PRO A 320 5.39 4.02 7.67
CA PRO A 320 5.45 5.22 8.50
C PRO A 320 5.74 4.89 9.98
N ASN A 321 6.84 4.20 10.25
CA ASN A 321 7.38 3.99 11.60
C ASN A 321 8.91 4.02 11.53
N LEU A 322 9.57 4.54 12.57
CA LEU A 322 11.01 4.75 12.56
C LEU A 322 11.69 4.02 13.72
N LEU A 323 12.81 3.36 13.44
CA LEU A 323 13.69 2.81 14.45
C LEU A 323 14.97 3.66 14.55
N PHE A 324 15.18 4.28 15.72
CA PHE A 324 16.32 5.12 16.04
C PHE A 324 17.30 4.40 16.97
N ASP A 325 18.58 4.58 16.69
CA ASP A 325 19.67 4.17 17.56
C ASP A 325 20.19 5.36 18.38
N VAL A 326 19.90 5.32 19.68
CA VAL A 326 20.31 6.33 20.68
C VAL A 326 21.39 5.74 21.61
N THR A 327 21.92 4.56 21.29
CA THR A 327 22.89 3.86 22.13
C THR A 327 24.25 4.59 22.19
N LYS A 328 24.97 4.37 23.29
CA LYS A 328 26.30 4.97 23.54
C LYS A 328 27.27 3.89 24.03
N GLY A 329 28.30 3.61 23.22
CA GLY A 329 29.42 2.75 23.63
C GLY A 329 29.13 1.24 23.66
N VAL A 330 28.09 0.77 22.97
CA VAL A 330 27.73 -0.66 22.92
C VAL A 330 28.65 -1.42 21.96
N GLN A 331 29.30 -2.48 22.45
CA GLN A 331 30.11 -3.38 21.63
C GLN A 331 29.20 -4.33 20.82
N TYR A 332 29.63 -4.66 19.59
CA TYR A 332 28.93 -5.62 18.69
C TYR A 332 27.50 -5.23 18.27
N LEU A 333 27.14 -3.95 18.35
CA LEU A 333 25.82 -3.45 17.96
C LEU A 333 25.49 -3.72 16.48
N ASN A 334 26.49 -3.65 15.59
CA ASN A 334 26.30 -3.87 14.15
C ASN A 334 25.86 -5.32 13.85
N ASP A 335 26.28 -6.30 14.65
CA ASP A 335 25.98 -7.72 14.40
C ASP A 335 24.52 -8.06 14.71
N ILE A 336 23.88 -7.28 15.59
CA ILE A 336 22.46 -7.46 15.94
C ILE A 336 21.52 -6.56 15.16
N LYS A 337 22.06 -5.68 14.30
CA LYS A 337 21.28 -4.71 13.54
C LYS A 337 20.24 -5.39 12.66
N ASP A 338 20.64 -6.37 11.86
CA ASP A 338 19.73 -7.08 10.94
C ASP A 338 18.63 -7.86 11.69
N PRO A 339 18.93 -8.65 12.75
CA PRO A 339 17.90 -9.24 13.60
C PRO A 339 16.94 -8.24 14.25
N MET A 340 17.44 -7.08 14.71
CA MET A 340 16.60 -6.03 15.29
C MET A 340 15.66 -5.42 14.26
N MET A 341 16.16 -5.13 13.05
CA MET A 341 15.34 -4.63 11.94
C MET A 341 14.27 -5.63 11.52
N ALA A 342 14.57 -6.93 11.51
CA ALA A 342 13.59 -7.98 11.24
C ALA A 342 12.51 -8.06 12.34
N GLY A 343 12.91 -7.98 13.62
CA GLY A 343 11.99 -7.91 14.75
C GLY A 343 11.09 -6.66 14.71
N PHE A 344 11.65 -5.52 14.30
CA PHE A 344 10.93 -4.26 14.12
C PHE A 344 9.93 -4.33 12.96
N SER A 345 10.33 -4.87 11.80
CA SER A 345 9.43 -5.04 10.66
C SER A 345 8.24 -5.95 11.01
N TRP A 346 8.47 -6.98 11.83
CA TRP A 346 7.37 -7.82 12.32
C TRP A 346 6.49 -7.07 13.32
N ALA A 347 7.09 -6.44 14.34
CA ALA A 347 6.35 -5.70 15.35
C ALA A 347 5.48 -4.59 14.73
N THR A 348 5.99 -3.88 13.72
CA THR A 348 5.26 -2.82 13.00
C THR A 348 4.18 -3.35 12.05
N ARG A 349 4.29 -4.61 11.60
CA ARG A 349 3.25 -5.25 10.79
C ARG A 349 2.09 -5.77 11.63
N GLU A 350 2.38 -6.30 12.81
CA GLU A 350 1.40 -6.86 13.74
C GLU A 350 1.53 -6.16 15.09
N GLY A 351 0.73 -5.12 15.34
CA GLY A 351 0.73 -4.38 16.60
C GLY A 351 0.19 -5.17 17.80
N VAL A 352 0.49 -4.71 19.01
CA VAL A 352 0.17 -5.43 20.26
C VAL A 352 -1.33 -5.45 20.59
N LEU A 353 -2.11 -4.46 20.13
CA LEU A 353 -3.52 -4.34 20.52
C LEU A 353 -4.38 -5.38 19.82
N CYS A 354 -4.28 -5.46 18.49
CA CYS A 354 -5.18 -6.25 17.65
C CYS A 354 -4.51 -6.82 16.41
N GLU A 355 -3.17 -6.86 16.37
CA GLU A 355 -2.37 -7.31 15.23
C GLU A 355 -2.70 -6.56 13.93
N GLU A 356 -3.04 -5.27 14.04
CA GLU A 356 -3.08 -4.38 12.87
C GLU A 356 -1.74 -3.65 12.73
N THR A 357 -1.44 -3.16 11.53
CA THR A 357 -0.16 -2.52 11.27
C THR A 357 -0.04 -1.20 12.06
N LEU A 358 1.14 -0.95 12.62
CA LEU A 358 1.46 0.31 13.29
C LEU A 358 1.61 1.45 12.30
N ARG A 359 1.31 2.67 12.76
CA ARG A 359 1.51 3.90 12.01
C ARG A 359 1.82 5.03 12.98
N GLY A 360 2.80 5.87 12.65
CA GLY A 360 3.07 7.08 13.43
C GLY A 360 3.96 6.84 14.65
N VAL A 361 4.69 5.72 14.72
CA VAL A 361 5.47 5.38 15.92
C VAL A 361 6.97 5.44 15.67
N ARG A 362 7.68 6.16 16.53
CA ARG A 362 9.15 6.16 16.61
C ARG A 362 9.58 5.31 17.80
N PHE A 363 10.47 4.34 17.56
CA PHE A 363 11.10 3.54 18.60
C PHE A 363 12.55 3.95 18.77
N ASN A 364 12.98 4.13 20.02
CA ASN A 364 14.35 4.47 20.37
C ASN A 364 15.01 3.29 21.09
N ILE A 365 16.16 2.86 20.59
CA ILE A 365 17.02 1.90 21.28
C ILE A 365 17.97 2.70 22.19
N HIS A 366 17.79 2.58 23.51
CA HIS A 366 18.59 3.32 24.49
C HIS A 366 19.86 2.59 24.86
N ASP A 367 19.74 1.29 25.16
CA ASP A 367 20.86 0.47 25.55
C ASP A 367 20.66 -0.98 25.11
N VAL A 368 21.76 -1.67 24.86
CA VAL A 368 21.76 -3.07 24.50
C VAL A 368 22.96 -3.75 25.15
N THR A 369 22.67 -4.83 25.88
CA THR A 369 23.69 -5.76 26.38
C THR A 369 23.63 -7.02 25.55
N VAL A 370 24.75 -7.37 24.90
CA VAL A 370 24.89 -8.60 24.11
C VAL A 370 26.02 -9.44 24.64
N HIS A 371 25.88 -10.76 24.47
CA HIS A 371 26.96 -11.69 24.75
C HIS A 371 28.10 -11.54 23.73
N SER A 372 29.34 -11.83 24.14
CA SER A 372 30.54 -11.75 23.30
C SER A 372 30.46 -12.72 22.11
N ASP A 373 29.96 -13.92 22.36
CA ASP A 373 29.94 -14.99 21.36
C ASP A 373 28.77 -14.83 20.39
N SER A 374 29.09 -14.84 19.10
CA SER A 374 28.12 -14.69 18.00
C SER A 374 27.02 -15.76 18.01
N MET A 375 27.33 -16.97 18.48
CA MET A 375 26.34 -18.06 18.59
C MET A 375 25.20 -17.73 19.55
N HIS A 376 25.46 -16.92 20.59
CA HIS A 376 24.48 -16.56 21.61
C HIS A 376 23.71 -15.28 21.30
N ARG A 377 24.02 -14.61 20.18
CA ARG A 377 23.32 -13.42 19.68
C ARG A 377 22.74 -13.59 18.26
N GLY A 378 22.56 -14.83 17.81
CA GLY A 378 21.93 -15.13 16.53
C GLY A 378 20.49 -14.63 16.42
N GLY A 379 19.97 -14.53 15.20
CA GLY A 379 18.64 -13.98 14.92
C GLY A 379 17.49 -14.63 15.71
N ALA A 380 17.55 -15.94 15.96
CA ALA A 380 16.55 -16.66 16.76
C ALA A 380 16.45 -16.19 18.21
N GLN A 381 17.49 -15.54 18.75
CA GLN A 381 17.51 -15.00 20.12
C GLN A 381 17.09 -13.53 20.15
N ILE A 382 17.56 -12.73 19.19
CA ILE A 382 17.34 -11.28 19.17
C ILE A 382 15.96 -10.93 18.59
N ILE A 383 15.50 -11.59 17.52
CA ILE A 383 14.21 -11.25 16.87
C ILE A 383 13.02 -11.34 17.85
N PRO A 384 12.85 -12.44 18.63
CA PRO A 384 11.74 -12.51 19.57
C PRO A 384 11.87 -11.50 20.72
N ALA A 385 13.09 -11.25 21.20
CA ALA A 385 13.34 -10.26 22.25
C ALA A 385 13.04 -8.83 21.77
N ALA A 386 13.44 -8.51 20.54
CA ALA A 386 13.16 -7.24 19.88
C ALA A 386 11.65 -7.02 19.73
N ARG A 387 10.93 -8.05 19.26
CA ARG A 387 9.46 -7.99 19.15
C ARG A 387 8.81 -7.73 20.51
N ARG A 388 9.23 -8.44 21.56
CA ARG A 388 8.71 -8.25 22.93
C ARG A 388 8.99 -6.84 23.45
N VAL A 389 10.20 -6.31 23.28
CA VAL A 389 10.53 -4.97 23.78
C VAL A 389 9.72 -3.90 23.06
N PHE A 390 9.52 -4.00 21.75
CA PHE A 390 8.70 -3.05 21.00
C PHE A 390 7.23 -3.08 21.44
N TYR A 391 6.67 -4.27 21.71
CA TYR A 391 5.31 -4.37 22.26
C TYR A 391 5.18 -3.79 23.68
N ALA A 392 6.18 -4.02 24.54
CA ALA A 392 6.20 -3.40 25.86
C ALA A 392 6.30 -1.86 25.76
N SER A 393 7.15 -1.36 24.87
CA SER A 393 7.28 0.08 24.61
C SER A 393 5.98 0.69 24.06
N GLN A 394 5.28 -0.01 23.16
CA GLN A 394 3.99 0.43 22.62
C GLN A 394 2.92 0.50 23.73
N LEU A 395 2.83 -0.52 24.59
CA LEU A 395 1.84 -0.56 25.69
C LEU A 395 2.07 0.52 26.75
N THR A 396 3.33 0.93 26.97
CA THR A 396 3.69 1.98 27.95
C THR A 396 3.58 3.40 27.40
N ALA A 397 3.35 3.55 26.10
CA ALA A 397 3.34 4.82 25.37
C ALA A 397 1.91 5.35 25.08
N GLU A 398 0.93 4.97 25.92
CA GLU A 398 -0.50 5.29 25.71
C GLU A 398 -0.99 4.87 24.32
N PRO A 399 -1.17 3.56 24.07
CA PRO A 399 -1.53 3.06 22.77
C PRO A 399 -2.93 3.55 22.34
N ARG A 400 -3.08 3.86 21.05
CA ARG A 400 -4.32 4.31 20.42
C ARG A 400 -4.54 3.57 19.11
N ILE A 401 -5.77 3.65 18.60
CA ILE A 401 -6.14 3.13 17.29
C ILE A 401 -6.50 4.28 16.36
N LEU A 402 -6.06 4.17 15.12
CA LEU A 402 -6.42 5.07 14.03
C LEU A 402 -7.52 4.41 13.20
N GLU A 403 -8.62 5.14 12.99
CA GLU A 403 -9.65 4.82 12.00
C GLU A 403 -9.33 5.52 10.67
N PRO A 404 -9.58 4.89 9.51
CA PRO A 404 -9.45 5.56 8.23
C PRO A 404 -10.66 6.46 7.99
N VAL A 405 -10.42 7.60 7.33
CA VAL A 405 -11.43 8.61 7.04
C VAL A 405 -11.45 8.88 5.54
N TYR A 406 -12.65 8.90 4.96
CA TYR A 406 -12.87 9.34 3.59
C TYR A 406 -13.04 10.86 3.54
N LEU A 407 -12.46 11.48 2.52
CA LEU A 407 -12.96 12.74 1.98
C LEU A 407 -14.10 12.41 1.02
N VAL A 408 -15.30 12.84 1.39
CA VAL A 408 -16.51 12.67 0.59
C VAL A 408 -16.79 13.98 -0.12
N GLU A 409 -16.82 13.93 -1.45
CA GLU A 409 -17.29 15.03 -2.29
C GLU A 409 -18.69 14.68 -2.81
N ILE A 410 -19.67 15.53 -2.50
CA ILE A 410 -21.07 15.31 -2.85
C ILE A 410 -21.54 16.44 -3.73
N GLN A 411 -21.93 16.10 -4.96
CA GLN A 411 -22.56 17.04 -5.87
C GLN A 411 -24.08 16.91 -5.78
N CYS A 412 -24.77 18.02 -5.56
CA CYS A 412 -26.22 18.04 -5.38
C CYS A 412 -26.86 19.38 -5.76
N PRO A 413 -28.16 19.42 -6.09
CA PRO A 413 -28.92 20.66 -6.19
C PRO A 413 -29.17 21.33 -4.81
N GLU A 414 -29.33 22.66 -4.78
CA GLU A 414 -29.59 23.45 -3.56
C GLU A 414 -30.72 22.90 -2.64
N PRO A 415 -31.88 22.45 -3.15
CA PRO A 415 -33.01 22.06 -2.29
C PRO A 415 -32.75 20.82 -1.42
N VAL A 416 -31.78 19.98 -1.80
CA VAL A 416 -31.52 18.69 -1.13
C VAL A 416 -30.32 18.73 -0.19
N ILE A 417 -29.61 19.87 -0.08
CA ILE A 417 -28.43 20.05 0.77
C ILE A 417 -28.75 19.70 2.24
N GLY A 418 -29.93 20.10 2.74
CA GLY A 418 -30.35 19.79 4.10
C GLY A 418 -30.39 18.28 4.41
N GLY A 419 -30.73 17.46 3.42
CA GLY A 419 -30.71 15.99 3.55
C GLY A 419 -29.30 15.42 3.72
N ILE A 420 -28.30 16.06 3.09
CA ILE A 420 -26.89 15.66 3.19
C ILE A 420 -26.37 15.90 4.60
N TYR A 421 -26.58 17.09 5.15
CA TYR A 421 -26.19 17.42 6.53
C TYR A 421 -26.80 16.45 7.55
N GLY A 422 -28.06 16.05 7.35
CA GLY A 422 -28.73 15.07 8.20
C GLY A 422 -28.06 13.69 8.19
N VAL A 423 -27.61 13.21 7.03
CA VAL A 423 -26.93 11.91 6.90
C VAL A 423 -25.50 11.96 7.44
N ILE A 424 -24.75 13.03 7.14
CA ILE A 424 -23.37 13.21 7.59
C ILE A 424 -23.30 13.29 9.12
N ASN A 425 -24.16 14.11 9.75
CA ASN A 425 -24.17 14.28 11.20
C ASN A 425 -24.51 12.99 11.96
N LYS A 426 -25.41 12.15 11.41
CA LYS A 426 -25.74 10.84 12.01
C LYS A 426 -24.54 9.88 12.00
N ARG A 427 -23.62 10.05 11.05
CA ARG A 427 -22.49 9.14 10.77
C ARG A 427 -21.15 9.71 11.22
N ARG A 428 -21.15 10.62 12.22
CA ARG A 428 -19.94 11.30 12.75
C ARG A 428 -19.12 12.05 11.69
N GLY A 429 -19.73 12.40 10.56
CA GLY A 429 -19.02 13.13 9.53
C GLY A 429 -18.87 14.61 9.88
N LEU A 430 -17.83 15.24 9.35
CA LEU A 430 -17.52 16.65 9.55
C LEU A 430 -17.51 17.36 8.20
N VAL A 431 -18.40 18.34 8.01
CA VAL A 431 -18.41 19.15 6.78
C VAL A 431 -17.27 20.17 6.83
N ILE A 432 -16.49 20.21 5.75
CA ILE A 432 -15.28 21.04 5.61
C ILE A 432 -15.61 22.28 4.80
N GLU A 433 -16.23 22.07 3.64
CA GLU A 433 -16.42 23.09 2.63
C GLU A 433 -17.78 22.87 1.95
N GLU A 434 -18.51 23.96 1.77
CA GLU A 434 -19.69 24.03 0.92
C GLU A 434 -19.42 25.09 -0.14
N SER A 435 -19.45 24.70 -1.40
CA SER A 435 -19.16 25.60 -2.52
C SER A 435 -20.21 25.46 -3.61
N GLN A 436 -20.66 26.59 -4.14
CA GLN A 436 -21.55 26.60 -5.30
C GLN A 436 -20.73 26.46 -6.59
N VAL A 437 -21.15 25.57 -7.48
CA VAL A 437 -20.53 25.43 -8.80
C VAL A 437 -20.97 26.58 -9.69
N ILE A 438 -20.07 27.55 -9.88
CA ILE A 438 -20.32 28.79 -10.63
C ILE A 438 -20.91 28.47 -12.01
N GLY A 439 -22.06 29.08 -12.31
CA GLY A 439 -22.77 28.90 -13.58
C GLY A 439 -23.78 27.75 -13.60
N THR A 440 -23.92 26.99 -12.51
CA THR A 440 -24.94 25.93 -12.36
C THR A 440 -25.67 26.04 -11.02
N PRO A 441 -26.90 25.49 -10.88
CA PRO A 441 -27.60 25.41 -9.59
C PRO A 441 -27.08 24.28 -8.67
N MET A 442 -25.88 23.76 -8.96
CA MET A 442 -25.29 22.64 -8.22
C MET A 442 -24.36 23.17 -7.13
N PHE A 443 -24.34 22.45 -6.02
CA PHE A 443 -23.46 22.63 -4.89
C PHE A 443 -22.56 21.40 -4.74
N THR A 444 -21.33 21.66 -4.37
CA THR A 444 -20.34 20.66 -3.99
C THR A 444 -20.10 20.79 -2.50
N VAL A 445 -20.49 19.75 -1.74
CA VAL A 445 -20.25 19.64 -0.30
C VAL A 445 -19.11 18.65 -0.09
N LYS A 446 -18.06 19.10 0.60
CA LYS A 446 -16.94 18.24 1.01
C LYS A 446 -17.00 17.97 2.51
N ALA A 447 -16.88 16.70 2.88
CA ALA A 447 -16.92 16.29 4.28
C ALA A 447 -15.98 15.13 4.56
N TYR A 448 -15.46 15.08 5.79
CA TYR A 448 -14.81 13.90 6.32
C TYR A 448 -15.85 12.90 6.82
N LEU A 449 -15.69 11.62 6.48
CA LEU A 449 -16.57 10.54 6.90
C LEU A 449 -15.72 9.33 7.32
N PRO A 450 -15.79 8.87 8.59
CA PRO A 450 -15.11 7.65 9.00
C PRO A 450 -15.56 6.45 8.16
N VAL A 451 -14.62 5.64 7.69
CA VAL A 451 -14.93 4.50 6.79
C VAL A 451 -15.89 3.50 7.44
N ASN A 452 -15.77 3.29 8.75
CA ASN A 452 -16.67 2.38 9.48
C ASN A 452 -18.12 2.87 9.50
N GLU A 453 -18.32 4.19 9.40
CA GLU A 453 -19.64 4.82 9.31
C GLU A 453 -20.07 5.03 7.85
N SER A 454 -19.30 4.56 6.86
CA SER A 454 -19.62 4.72 5.44
C SER A 454 -20.48 3.59 4.87
N PHE A 455 -20.63 2.47 5.58
CA PHE A 455 -21.42 1.33 5.12
C PHE A 455 -22.89 1.71 4.94
N GLY A 456 -23.42 1.50 3.74
CA GLY A 456 -24.78 1.92 3.37
C GLY A 456 -24.99 3.43 3.24
N PHE A 457 -23.91 4.24 3.29
CA PHE A 457 -23.99 5.70 3.16
C PHE A 457 -24.63 6.14 1.84
N THR A 458 -24.29 5.47 0.74
CA THR A 458 -24.81 5.81 -0.59
C THR A 458 -26.32 5.57 -0.70
N ALA A 459 -26.83 4.50 -0.08
CA ALA A 459 -28.25 4.18 -0.03
C ALA A 459 -29.03 5.19 0.84
N ASP A 460 -28.50 5.51 2.03
CA ASP A 460 -29.09 6.50 2.92
C ASP A 460 -29.11 7.89 2.29
N LEU A 461 -28.00 8.30 1.66
CA LEU A 461 -27.91 9.58 0.99
C LEU A 461 -28.91 9.66 -0.17
N ARG A 462 -29.02 8.60 -0.98
CA ARG A 462 -29.99 8.50 -2.07
C ARG A 462 -31.42 8.60 -1.55
N SER A 463 -31.75 7.92 -0.45
CA SER A 463 -33.09 7.97 0.15
C SER A 463 -33.45 9.36 0.68
N ASN A 464 -32.50 10.06 1.31
CA ASN A 464 -32.74 11.39 1.89
C ASN A 464 -32.69 12.55 0.87
N THR A 465 -32.13 12.32 -0.32
CA THR A 465 -31.99 13.34 -1.37
C THR A 465 -32.84 13.04 -2.61
N GLY A 466 -33.69 12.02 -2.57
CA GLY A 466 -34.47 11.56 -3.74
C GLY A 466 -33.61 11.12 -4.92
N GLY A 467 -32.35 10.71 -4.64
CA GLY A 467 -31.36 10.32 -5.63
C GLY A 467 -30.73 11.46 -6.43
N GLN A 468 -30.85 12.70 -5.96
CA GLN A 468 -30.27 13.87 -6.61
C GLN A 468 -28.83 14.17 -6.17
N ALA A 469 -28.35 13.53 -5.11
CA ALA A 469 -26.98 13.68 -4.64
C ALA A 469 -26.07 12.54 -5.14
N PHE A 470 -24.88 12.91 -5.61
CA PHE A 470 -23.88 11.99 -6.11
C PHE A 470 -22.64 12.04 -5.22
N PRO A 471 -22.43 11.05 -4.34
CA PRO A 471 -21.26 10.99 -3.48
C PRO A 471 -20.07 10.36 -4.21
N GLN A 472 -18.89 10.91 -3.97
CA GLN A 472 -17.60 10.32 -4.29
C GLN A 472 -16.79 10.25 -3.00
N CYS A 473 -16.38 9.04 -2.61
CA CYS A 473 -15.56 8.82 -1.41
C CYS A 473 -14.14 8.47 -1.85
N VAL A 474 -13.16 9.22 -1.34
CA VAL A 474 -11.74 8.96 -1.55
C VAL A 474 -11.08 8.87 -0.18
N PHE A 475 -10.18 7.90 0.01
CA PHE A 475 -9.38 7.84 1.24
C PHE A 475 -8.54 9.10 1.37
N ASP A 476 -8.62 9.75 2.53
CA ASP A 476 -7.92 11.02 2.79
C ASP A 476 -6.83 10.85 3.83
N HIS A 477 -7.20 10.53 5.08
CA HIS A 477 -6.25 10.41 6.19
C HIS A 477 -6.67 9.37 7.23
N TRP A 478 -5.75 9.11 8.16
CA TRP A 478 -5.96 8.32 9.35
C TRP A 478 -6.22 9.23 10.55
N GLN A 479 -7.27 8.96 11.32
CA GLN A 479 -7.65 9.76 12.48
C GLN A 479 -7.62 8.91 13.75
N VAL A 480 -7.12 9.46 14.86
CA VAL A 480 -7.20 8.79 16.17
C VAL A 480 -8.65 8.63 16.58
N LEU A 481 -9.05 7.39 16.84
CA LEU A 481 -10.37 7.08 17.33
C LEU A 481 -10.54 7.64 18.75
N PRO A 482 -11.57 8.48 19.02
CA PRO A 482 -11.76 9.06 20.34
C PRO A 482 -12.01 8.00 21.43
N GLY A 483 -11.20 8.06 22.50
CA GLY A 483 -11.27 7.18 23.66
C GLY A 483 -10.00 6.36 23.87
N ASP A 484 -9.93 5.62 24.97
CA ASP A 484 -8.77 4.78 25.30
C ASP A 484 -9.08 3.29 25.03
N PRO A 485 -8.30 2.58 24.18
CA PRO A 485 -8.48 1.14 23.97
C PRO A 485 -8.25 0.28 25.22
N LEU A 486 -7.53 0.78 26.24
CA LEU A 486 -7.28 0.09 27.51
C LEU A 486 -8.46 0.18 28.48
N GLU A 487 -9.32 1.18 28.33
CA GLU A 487 -10.51 1.35 29.18
C GLU A 487 -11.64 0.41 28.73
N ILE A 488 -12.03 -0.50 29.61
CA ILE A 488 -13.09 -1.47 29.35
C ILE A 488 -14.42 -0.74 29.10
N GLY A 489 -15.05 -1.01 27.96
CA GLY A 489 -16.33 -0.42 27.57
C GLY A 489 -16.23 0.83 26.71
N SER A 490 -15.03 1.38 26.47
CA SER A 490 -14.82 2.44 25.49
C SER A 490 -15.09 1.93 24.05
N LYS A 491 -15.44 2.81 23.12
CA LYS A 491 -15.61 2.44 21.70
C LYS A 491 -14.34 1.79 21.10
N PRO A 492 -13.13 2.34 21.31
CA PRO A 492 -11.90 1.68 20.86
C PRO A 492 -11.71 0.28 21.48
N ASN A 493 -12.03 0.09 22.76
CA ASN A 493 -11.90 -1.21 23.42
C ASN A 493 -12.85 -2.26 22.85
N GLN A 494 -14.08 -1.87 22.52
CA GLN A 494 -15.04 -2.75 21.83
C GLN A 494 -14.50 -3.20 20.48
N ILE A 495 -14.03 -2.25 19.65
CA ILE A 495 -13.44 -2.55 18.33
C ILE A 495 -12.22 -3.46 18.46
N VAL A 496 -11.31 -3.20 19.41
CA VAL A 496 -10.16 -4.08 19.68
C VAL A 496 -10.62 -5.48 20.02
N THR A 497 -11.60 -5.60 20.93
CA THR A 497 -12.09 -6.88 21.40
C THR A 497 -12.73 -7.67 20.28
N ASP A 498 -13.51 -7.02 19.41
CA ASP A 498 -14.16 -7.66 18.26
C ASP A 498 -13.14 -8.12 17.21
N ILE A 499 -12.13 -7.30 16.91
CA ILE A 499 -11.02 -7.68 16.01
C ILE A 499 -10.25 -8.87 16.59
N ARG A 500 -9.94 -8.85 17.89
CA ARG A 500 -9.23 -9.95 18.57
C ARG A 500 -10.03 -11.25 18.55
N LYS A 501 -11.34 -11.19 18.84
CA LYS A 501 -12.24 -12.35 18.78
C LYS A 501 -12.28 -12.95 17.39
N ARG A 502 -12.40 -12.11 16.35
CA ARG A 502 -12.38 -12.56 14.96
C ARG A 502 -11.07 -13.23 14.58
N LYS A 503 -9.93 -12.65 14.96
CA LYS A 503 -8.59 -13.22 14.71
C LYS A 503 -8.29 -14.46 15.57
N GLY A 504 -9.19 -14.87 16.48
CA GLY A 504 -8.96 -15.98 17.41
C GLY A 504 -7.89 -15.69 18.47
N LEU A 505 -7.61 -14.41 18.75
CA LEU A 505 -6.66 -13.98 19.76
C LEU A 505 -7.29 -14.06 21.16
N LYS A 506 -6.44 -14.16 22.19
CA LYS A 506 -6.88 -14.16 23.59
C LYS A 506 -7.68 -12.88 23.88
N GLU A 507 -8.84 -13.02 24.51
CA GLU A 507 -9.68 -11.90 24.93
C GLU A 507 -8.93 -10.95 25.88
N GLY A 508 -9.13 -9.65 25.68
CA GLY A 508 -8.44 -8.60 26.41
C GLY A 508 -7.05 -8.26 25.85
N ILE A 509 -6.63 -7.01 26.07
CA ILE A 509 -5.30 -6.55 25.69
C ILE A 509 -4.27 -7.27 26.58
N PRO A 510 -3.15 -7.79 26.02
CA PRO A 510 -2.17 -8.49 26.83
C PRO A 510 -1.58 -7.58 27.91
N ALA A 511 -1.42 -8.12 29.12
CA ALA A 511 -0.78 -7.42 30.21
C ALA A 511 0.69 -7.10 29.89
N LEU A 512 1.17 -5.95 30.36
CA LEU A 512 2.56 -5.50 30.18
C LEU A 512 3.58 -6.55 30.66
N ASP A 513 3.27 -7.27 31.74
CA ASP A 513 4.12 -8.32 32.32
C ASP A 513 4.43 -9.48 31.36
N ASN A 514 3.65 -9.67 30.29
CA ASN A 514 3.94 -10.70 29.29
C ASN A 514 5.17 -10.34 28.44
N TYR A 515 5.45 -9.05 28.29
CA TYR A 515 6.47 -8.53 27.39
C TYR A 515 7.64 -7.87 28.13
N LEU A 516 7.38 -7.27 29.28
CA LEU A 516 8.37 -6.59 30.09
C LEU A 516 9.08 -7.56 31.04
N ASP A 517 10.38 -7.69 30.90
CA ASP A 517 11.20 -8.46 31.84
C ASP A 517 11.70 -7.55 32.97
N LYS A 518 11.58 -8.02 34.22
CA LYS A 518 12.19 -7.35 35.39
C LYS A 518 13.72 -7.46 35.30
N MET A 519 14.43 -6.43 35.75
CA MET A 519 15.91 -6.30 35.67
C MET A 519 16.67 -7.54 36.15
#